data_AF-A0A842LJS4-F1
#
_entry.id   AF-A0A842LJS4-F1
#
_cell.length_a   1.000
_cell.length_b   1.000
_cell.length_c   1.000
_cell.angle_alpha   90.00
_cell.angle_beta   90.00
_cell.angle_gamma   90.00
#
_symmetry.space_group_name_H-M   'P 1'
#
loop_
_entity.id
_entity.type
_entity.pdbx_description
1 polymer ?
#
loop_
_entity_poly.entity_id
_entity_poly.type
_entity_poly.pdbx_seq_one_letter_code
_entity_poly.pdbx_strand_id
1 'polypeptide(L)'
;MDPDAGRKLKASLIAPVGTTPPVVTEMAQWLIKSGEVFLSDVALISTMEEEVRKSAKLVESALKASPWRINSHLYETNYTDVASDRSAIDFISLVSKIIRNEKVRHHAERVYLCISGGRKTQSVLLALCGQLWAVDGVYHVVMPSVSTVNMELERARNLIAEHFSSPSPLEFYEKHSDVFNKLMFPPADSYSVVELPIIPYSPEMVSQLGNVLRNERGVEIERCGLSANFIHVLVRHKILHSNGSVIRPTKKGYELGQLIAQSGY
;
A
#
# COMPACT_ATOMS: atom_id res chain seq x y z
N MET A 1 15.99 -28.93 15.69
CA MET A 1 16.58 -27.82 14.91
C MET A 1 15.48 -27.30 14.03
N ASP A 2 15.13 -26.03 14.21
CA ASP A 2 14.12 -25.37 13.38
C ASP A 2 14.67 -25.23 11.95
N PRO A 3 14.04 -25.84 10.93
CA PRO A 3 14.49 -25.72 9.55
C PRO A 3 14.44 -24.28 9.01
N ASP A 4 13.78 -23.35 9.70
CA ASP A 4 13.68 -21.93 9.33
C ASP A 4 14.73 -21.03 10.02
N ALA A 5 15.65 -21.58 10.81
CA ALA A 5 16.71 -20.81 11.48
C ALA A 5 17.77 -20.28 10.47
N GLY A 6 17.39 -19.28 9.67
CA GLY A 6 18.25 -18.63 8.68
C GLY A 6 17.55 -18.20 7.38
N ARG A 7 16.29 -18.58 7.16
CA ARG A 7 15.55 -18.17 5.97
C ARG A 7 14.91 -16.80 6.21
N LYS A 8 15.30 -15.80 5.40
CA LYS A 8 14.57 -14.53 5.37
C LYS A 8 13.20 -14.73 4.73
N LEU A 9 12.16 -14.25 5.40
CA LEU A 9 10.80 -14.31 4.87
C LEU A 9 10.70 -13.46 3.60
N LYS A 10 10.01 -13.98 2.58
CA LYS A 10 9.75 -13.24 1.35
C LYS A 10 8.80 -12.08 1.65
N ALA A 11 9.17 -10.87 1.30
CA ALA A 11 8.41 -9.66 1.57
C ALA A 11 8.03 -8.90 0.30
N SER A 12 6.87 -8.23 0.37
CA SER A 12 6.41 -7.27 -0.63
C SER A 12 6.15 -5.90 0.01
N LEU A 13 6.45 -4.84 -0.73
CA LEU A 13 6.15 -3.46 -0.36
C LEU A 13 5.05 -2.90 -1.27
N ILE A 14 4.00 -2.32 -0.69
CA ILE A 14 2.96 -1.62 -1.44
C ILE A 14 3.11 -0.12 -1.20
N ALA A 15 3.24 0.66 -2.28
CA ALA A 15 3.46 2.10 -2.19
C ALA A 15 2.69 2.87 -3.26
N PRO A 16 1.86 3.87 -2.88
CA PRO A 16 1.37 4.87 -3.81
C PRO A 16 2.53 5.73 -4.30
N VAL A 17 2.50 6.07 -5.58
CA VAL A 17 3.50 6.92 -6.21
C VAL A 17 2.95 8.34 -6.32
N GLY A 18 3.76 9.32 -5.93
CA GLY A 18 3.48 10.74 -6.12
C GLY A 18 4.54 11.39 -7.03
N THR A 19 4.71 12.70 -6.91
CA THR A 19 5.74 13.45 -7.65
C THR A 19 7.12 13.40 -7.00
N THR A 20 7.26 12.70 -5.88
CA THR A 20 8.54 12.46 -5.19
C THR A 20 8.85 10.96 -5.21
N PRO A 21 9.28 10.41 -6.36
CA PRO A 21 9.51 8.97 -6.51
C PRO A 21 10.53 8.33 -5.54
N PRO A 22 11.59 9.02 -5.05
CA PRO A 22 12.59 8.40 -4.18
C PRO A 22 12.04 7.79 -2.89
N VAL A 23 10.91 8.26 -2.36
CA VAL A 23 10.34 7.73 -1.11
C VAL A 23 10.03 6.23 -1.17
N VAL A 24 9.77 5.70 -2.37
CA VAL A 24 9.55 4.26 -2.56
C VAL A 24 10.84 3.47 -2.46
N THR A 25 11.90 3.94 -3.12
CA THR A 25 13.21 3.30 -3.14
C THR A 25 13.97 3.49 -1.83
N GLU A 26 13.75 4.60 -1.12
CA GLU A 26 14.21 4.82 0.27
C GLU A 26 13.60 3.78 1.21
N MET A 27 12.28 3.58 1.15
CA MET A 27 11.62 2.55 1.95
C MET A 27 12.12 1.14 1.61
N ALA A 28 12.27 0.83 0.33
CA ALA A 28 12.82 -0.46 -0.11
C ALA A 28 14.25 -0.67 0.41
N GLN A 29 15.11 0.36 0.30
CA GLN A 29 16.47 0.33 0.81
C GLN A 29 16.50 0.11 2.33
N TRP A 30 15.62 0.76 3.08
CA TRP A 30 15.51 0.60 4.52
C TRP A 30 15.12 -0.83 4.92
N LEU A 31 14.09 -1.42 4.29
CA LEU A 31 13.68 -2.81 4.55
C LEU A 31 14.78 -3.82 4.26
N ILE A 32 15.56 -3.58 3.20
CA ILE A 32 16.66 -4.48 2.84
C ILE A 32 17.80 -4.36 3.85
N LYS A 33 18.12 -3.13 4.29
CA LYS A 33 19.19 -2.85 5.24
C LYS A 33 18.86 -3.26 6.67
N SER A 34 17.60 -3.30 7.07
CA SER A 34 17.20 -3.85 8.39
C SER A 34 17.63 -5.31 8.54
N GLY A 35 17.70 -6.04 7.43
CA GLY A 35 18.16 -7.42 7.39
C GLY A 35 17.08 -8.44 7.80
N GLU A 36 15.89 -7.99 8.19
CA GLU A 36 14.82 -8.83 8.73
C GLU A 36 14.07 -9.64 7.65
N VAL A 37 14.00 -9.10 6.43
CA VAL A 37 13.23 -9.69 5.33
C VAL A 37 14.02 -9.74 4.03
N PHE A 38 13.52 -10.55 3.09
CA PHE A 38 13.95 -10.54 1.71
C PHE A 38 12.89 -9.81 0.88
N LEU A 39 13.12 -8.53 0.58
CA LEU A 39 12.24 -7.74 -0.27
C LEU A 39 12.44 -8.13 -1.74
N SER A 40 11.44 -8.79 -2.31
CA SER A 40 11.49 -9.32 -3.68
C SER A 40 10.56 -8.60 -4.64
N ASP A 41 9.48 -8.02 -4.12
CA ASP A 41 8.39 -7.46 -4.91
C ASP A 41 7.98 -6.09 -4.35
N VAL A 42 7.64 -5.16 -5.24
CA VAL A 42 7.09 -3.84 -4.91
C VAL A 42 5.87 -3.59 -5.78
N ALA A 43 4.69 -3.46 -5.16
CA ALA A 43 3.48 -3.01 -5.84
C ALA A 43 3.38 -1.49 -5.80
N LEU A 44 3.37 -0.87 -6.99
CA LEU A 44 3.26 0.56 -7.17
C LEU A 44 1.82 0.93 -7.50
N ILE A 45 1.25 1.91 -6.78
CA ILE A 45 -0.08 2.45 -7.09
C ILE A 45 0.11 3.83 -7.74
N SER A 46 -0.17 3.93 -9.03
CA SER A 46 -0.08 5.19 -9.79
C SER A 46 -1.47 5.75 -10.10
N THR A 47 -1.58 7.07 -10.24
CA THR A 47 -2.76 7.70 -10.85
C THR A 47 -2.56 7.87 -12.35
N MET A 48 -3.61 8.31 -13.05
CA MET A 48 -3.53 8.64 -14.48
C MET A 48 -2.74 9.92 -14.79
N GLU A 49 -2.33 10.67 -13.77
CA GLU A 49 -1.58 11.92 -13.97
C GLU A 49 -0.21 11.61 -14.57
N GLU A 50 0.12 12.27 -15.69
CA GLU A 50 1.31 11.97 -16.48
C GLU A 50 2.61 12.05 -15.65
N GLU A 51 2.74 13.05 -14.79
CA GLU A 51 3.90 13.21 -13.90
C GLU A 51 4.01 12.07 -12.86
N VAL A 52 2.87 11.52 -12.42
CA VAL A 52 2.84 10.36 -11.52
C VAL A 52 3.24 9.10 -12.28
N ARG A 53 2.78 8.93 -13.52
CA ARG A 53 3.15 7.79 -14.39
C ARG A 53 4.63 7.81 -14.73
N LYS A 54 5.20 8.99 -15.03
CA LYS A 54 6.65 9.20 -15.20
C LYS A 54 7.41 8.76 -13.95
N SER A 55 6.96 9.21 -12.78
CA SER A 55 7.55 8.85 -11.49
C SER A 55 7.47 7.35 -11.22
N ALA A 56 6.33 6.72 -11.49
CA ALA A 56 6.15 5.28 -11.32
C ALA A 56 7.09 4.50 -12.24
N LYS A 57 7.21 4.91 -13.51
CA LYS A 57 8.10 4.25 -14.46
C LYS A 57 9.58 4.37 -14.08
N LEU A 58 9.97 5.52 -13.53
CA LEU A 58 11.30 5.75 -13.00
C LEU A 58 11.58 4.80 -11.83
N VAL A 59 10.62 4.65 -10.89
CA VAL A 59 10.72 3.71 -9.77
C VAL A 59 10.87 2.26 -10.26
N GLU A 60 10.07 1.80 -11.23
CA GLU A 60 10.20 0.46 -11.81
C GLU A 60 11.62 0.21 -12.35
N SER A 61 12.15 1.19 -13.08
CA SER A 61 13.49 1.08 -13.68
C SER A 61 14.58 1.08 -12.61
N ALA A 62 14.45 1.93 -11.59
CA ALA A 62 15.38 1.99 -10.46
C ALA A 62 15.42 0.68 -9.66
N LEU A 63 14.25 0.12 -9.34
CA LEU A 63 14.12 -1.15 -8.61
C LEU A 63 14.75 -2.31 -9.40
N LYS A 64 14.51 -2.36 -10.71
CA LYS A 64 15.03 -3.41 -11.60
C LYS A 64 16.54 -3.30 -11.86
N ALA A 65 17.05 -2.07 -12.01
CA ALA A 65 18.48 -1.81 -12.19
C ALA A 65 19.28 -1.90 -10.87
N SER A 66 18.60 -1.88 -9.72
CA SER A 66 19.27 -1.98 -8.42
C SER A 66 20.02 -3.31 -8.26
N PRO A 67 21.06 -3.35 -7.38
CA PRO A 67 21.75 -4.60 -7.06
C PRO A 67 20.83 -5.71 -6.53
N TRP A 68 19.67 -5.35 -5.99
CA TRP A 68 18.70 -6.28 -5.41
C TRP A 68 17.70 -6.83 -6.43
N ARG A 69 17.61 -6.24 -7.63
CA ARG A 69 16.75 -6.68 -8.74
C ARG A 69 15.31 -6.99 -8.32
N ILE A 70 14.67 -5.99 -7.72
CA ILE A 70 13.33 -6.12 -7.15
C ILE A 70 12.29 -6.09 -8.28
N ASN A 71 11.32 -7.01 -8.24
CA ASN A 71 10.21 -7.01 -9.18
C ASN A 71 9.23 -5.86 -8.85
N SER A 72 8.74 -5.18 -9.86
CA SER A 72 7.71 -4.15 -9.70
C SER A 72 6.39 -4.58 -10.34
N HIS A 73 5.28 -4.32 -9.64
CA HIS A 73 3.93 -4.55 -10.13
C HIS A 73 3.18 -3.22 -10.16
N LEU A 74 2.95 -2.66 -11.34
CA LEU A 74 2.27 -1.38 -11.49
C LEU A 74 0.74 -1.56 -11.54
N TYR A 75 0.06 -0.85 -10.65
CA TYR A 75 -1.40 -0.76 -10.59
C TYR A 75 -1.83 0.70 -10.79
N GLU A 76 -2.52 0.98 -11.89
CA GLU A 76 -3.02 2.33 -12.19
C GLU A 76 -4.47 2.49 -11.73
N THR A 77 -4.80 3.60 -11.08
CA THR A 77 -6.17 3.96 -10.75
C THR A 77 -6.88 4.54 -11.97
N ASN A 78 -8.19 4.31 -12.09
CA ASN A 78 -9.02 4.90 -13.16
C ASN A 78 -9.46 6.35 -12.87
N TYR A 79 -8.75 7.03 -11.96
CA TYR A 79 -9.03 8.39 -11.52
C TYR A 79 -7.72 9.10 -11.15
N THR A 80 -7.75 10.42 -11.16
CA THR A 80 -6.62 11.29 -10.81
C THR A 80 -6.49 11.51 -9.30
N ASP A 81 -7.62 11.51 -8.56
CA ASP A 81 -7.65 11.71 -7.12
C ASP A 81 -8.83 10.99 -6.45
N VAL A 82 -8.70 10.76 -5.14
CA VAL A 82 -9.76 10.25 -4.27
C VAL A 82 -10.57 11.43 -3.72
N ALA A 83 -11.57 11.86 -4.49
CA ALA A 83 -12.37 13.05 -4.21
C ALA A 83 -13.83 12.76 -3.76
N SER A 84 -14.20 11.49 -3.64
CA SER A 84 -15.55 11.04 -3.28
C SER A 84 -15.54 9.71 -2.53
N ASP A 85 -16.65 9.40 -1.84
CA ASP A 85 -16.87 8.11 -1.19
C ASP A 85 -16.70 6.93 -2.16
N ARG A 86 -17.17 7.07 -3.40
CA ARG A 86 -17.02 6.04 -4.43
C ARG A 86 -15.55 5.81 -4.77
N SER A 87 -14.79 6.87 -5.05
CA SER A 87 -13.35 6.75 -5.33
C SER A 87 -12.56 6.20 -4.13
N ALA A 88 -13.01 6.46 -2.89
CA ALA A 88 -12.40 5.89 -1.70
C ALA A 88 -12.64 4.38 -1.62
N ILE A 89 -13.87 3.93 -1.88
CA ILE A 89 -14.21 2.50 -1.97
C ILE A 89 -13.41 1.82 -3.09
N ASP A 90 -13.31 2.45 -4.26
CA ASP A 90 -12.54 1.93 -5.39
C ASP A 90 -11.05 1.80 -5.03
N PHE A 91 -10.48 2.77 -4.31
CA PHE A 91 -9.10 2.70 -3.81
C PHE A 91 -8.91 1.55 -2.81
N ILE A 92 -9.80 1.43 -1.82
CA ILE A 92 -9.76 0.34 -0.83
C ILE A 92 -9.88 -1.02 -1.53
N SER A 93 -10.76 -1.16 -2.53
CA SER A 93 -10.91 -2.38 -3.35
C SER A 93 -9.62 -2.70 -4.12
N LEU A 94 -8.97 -1.69 -4.69
CA LEU A 94 -7.70 -1.87 -5.38
C LEU A 94 -6.63 -2.38 -4.41
N VAL A 95 -6.44 -1.72 -3.26
CA VAL A 95 -5.45 -2.13 -2.25
C VAL A 95 -5.73 -3.54 -1.74
N SER A 96 -6.99 -3.89 -1.49
CA SER A 96 -7.42 -5.24 -1.11
C SER A 96 -6.93 -6.30 -2.10
N LYS A 97 -7.12 -6.02 -3.40
CA LYS A 97 -6.71 -6.92 -4.49
C LYS A 97 -5.20 -7.02 -4.60
N ILE A 98 -4.48 -5.91 -4.40
CA ILE A 98 -3.01 -5.89 -4.42
C ILE A 98 -2.48 -6.75 -3.27
N ILE A 99 -2.90 -6.52 -2.02
CA ILE A 99 -2.46 -7.32 -0.87
C ILE A 99 -2.71 -8.81 -1.12
N ARG A 100 -3.89 -9.17 -1.64
CA ARG A 100 -4.20 -10.55 -1.99
C ARG A 100 -3.29 -11.09 -3.09
N ASN A 101 -3.01 -10.33 -4.14
CA ASN A 101 -2.12 -10.77 -5.22
C ASN A 101 -0.69 -10.96 -4.71
N GLU A 102 -0.18 -10.04 -3.90
CA GLU A 102 1.16 -10.15 -3.31
C GLU A 102 1.27 -11.42 -2.46
N LYS A 103 0.29 -11.71 -1.60
CA LYS A 103 0.28 -12.93 -0.78
C LYS A 103 0.09 -14.21 -1.61
N VAL A 104 -0.89 -14.24 -2.51
CA VAL A 104 -1.33 -15.47 -3.19
C VAL A 104 -0.54 -15.77 -4.47
N ARG A 105 -0.32 -14.76 -5.32
CA ARG A 105 0.33 -14.93 -6.63
C ARG A 105 1.83 -14.74 -6.54
N HIS A 106 2.28 -13.78 -5.73
CA HIS A 106 3.70 -13.49 -5.56
C HIS A 106 4.28 -14.17 -4.32
N HIS A 107 3.49 -14.93 -3.56
CA HIS A 107 3.95 -15.70 -2.40
C HIS A 107 4.67 -14.86 -1.35
N ALA A 108 4.29 -13.58 -1.22
CA ALA A 108 4.79 -12.73 -0.16
C ALA A 108 4.26 -13.24 1.20
N GLU A 109 5.19 -13.54 2.10
CA GLU A 109 4.90 -13.96 3.46
C GLU A 109 4.71 -12.75 4.38
N ARG A 110 5.39 -11.65 4.05
CA ARG A 110 5.25 -10.36 4.70
C ARG A 110 4.81 -9.29 3.70
N VAL A 111 3.90 -8.42 4.07
CA VAL A 111 3.44 -7.29 3.28
C VAL A 111 3.59 -6.02 4.10
N TYR A 112 4.33 -5.05 3.56
CA TYR A 112 4.54 -3.74 4.17
C TYR A 112 3.89 -2.65 3.33
N LEU A 113 3.45 -1.57 3.97
CA LEU A 113 2.87 -0.41 3.30
C LEU A 113 3.78 0.82 3.47
N CYS A 114 4.10 1.51 2.38
CA CYS A 114 4.68 2.86 2.43
C CYS A 114 3.61 3.90 2.14
N ILE A 115 3.36 4.78 3.09
CA ILE A 115 2.34 5.83 2.96
C ILE A 115 2.92 7.21 2.59
N SER A 116 4.23 7.29 2.32
CA SER A 116 4.92 8.56 2.02
C SER A 116 4.68 9.11 0.63
N GLY A 117 4.29 8.26 -0.32
CA GLY A 117 3.97 8.67 -1.68
C GLY A 117 2.46 8.83 -1.91
N GLY A 118 2.12 9.27 -3.12
CA GLY A 118 0.74 9.51 -3.54
C GLY A 118 0.12 10.78 -2.94
N ARG A 119 -1.19 10.93 -3.14
CA ARG A 119 -1.97 12.02 -2.54
C ARG A 119 -2.37 11.69 -1.10
N LYS A 120 -2.51 12.72 -0.26
CA LYS A 120 -2.79 12.58 1.19
C LYS A 120 -3.95 11.63 1.50
N THR A 121 -5.04 11.70 0.74
CA THR A 121 -6.19 10.81 0.92
C THR A 121 -5.83 9.34 0.67
N GLN A 122 -4.99 9.05 -0.33
CA GLN A 122 -4.51 7.70 -0.60
C GLN A 122 -3.66 7.17 0.57
N SER A 123 -2.76 8.00 1.11
CA SER A 123 -1.93 7.65 2.29
C SER A 123 -2.79 7.31 3.51
N VAL A 124 -3.82 8.11 3.80
CA VAL A 124 -4.76 7.87 4.92
C VAL A 124 -5.54 6.57 4.70
N LEU A 125 -6.10 6.37 3.50
CA LEU A 125 -6.83 5.15 3.19
C LEU A 125 -5.93 3.93 3.25
N LEU A 126 -4.70 4.01 2.75
CA LEU A 126 -3.73 2.91 2.80
C LEU A 126 -3.33 2.55 4.24
N ALA A 127 -3.21 3.52 5.14
CA ALA A 127 -2.98 3.25 6.56
C ALA A 127 -4.18 2.51 7.19
N LEU A 128 -5.41 2.93 6.91
CA LEU A 128 -6.64 2.25 7.37
C LEU A 128 -6.76 0.83 6.81
N CYS A 129 -6.35 0.66 5.56
CA CYS A 129 -6.23 -0.64 4.90
C CYS A 129 -5.26 -1.57 5.66
N GLY A 130 -4.15 -1.04 6.16
CA GLY A 130 -3.21 -1.80 6.99
C GLY A 130 -3.85 -2.39 8.25
N GLN A 131 -4.78 -1.68 8.88
CA GLN A 131 -5.56 -2.19 10.03
C GLN A 131 -6.44 -3.37 9.65
N LEU A 132 -7.18 -3.24 8.54
CA LEU A 132 -8.19 -4.21 8.12
C LEU A 132 -7.60 -5.52 7.60
N TRP A 133 -6.42 -5.47 7.00
CA TRP A 133 -5.86 -6.65 6.32
C TRP A 133 -4.58 -7.18 6.95
N ALA A 134 -4.35 -6.86 8.23
CA ALA A 134 -3.26 -7.41 9.03
C ALA A 134 -1.93 -7.49 8.25
N VAL A 135 -1.55 -6.34 7.67
CA VAL A 135 -0.23 -6.19 7.05
C VAL A 135 0.83 -6.14 8.14
N ASP A 136 2.08 -6.42 7.78
CA ASP A 136 3.19 -6.62 8.71
C ASP A 136 3.85 -5.31 9.17
N GLY A 137 3.44 -4.19 8.57
CA GLY A 137 3.83 -2.86 9.03
C GLY A 137 3.40 -1.77 8.07
N VAL A 138 3.18 -0.58 8.62
CA VAL A 138 2.84 0.62 7.87
C VAL A 138 3.85 1.69 8.19
N TYR A 139 4.50 2.22 7.18
CA TYR A 139 5.67 3.07 7.33
C TYR A 139 5.53 4.38 6.59
N HIS A 140 6.12 5.41 7.18
CA HIS A 140 6.26 6.73 6.60
C HIS A 140 7.75 7.10 6.58
N VAL A 141 8.31 7.17 5.38
CA VAL A 141 9.59 7.83 5.11
C VAL A 141 9.43 9.34 5.29
N VAL A 142 10.31 9.91 6.12
CA VAL A 142 10.42 11.33 6.44
C VAL A 142 11.77 11.84 5.96
N MET A 143 11.73 12.84 5.09
CA MET A 143 12.91 13.48 4.52
C MET A 143 13.13 14.85 5.19
N PRO A 144 14.23 15.07 5.92
CA PRO A 144 14.50 16.36 6.57
C PRO A 144 14.66 17.52 5.59
N SER A 145 15.11 17.24 4.36
CA SER A 145 15.43 18.25 3.35
C SER A 145 14.61 18.08 2.06
N VAL A 146 13.29 18.11 2.18
CA VAL A 146 12.34 18.01 1.05
C VAL A 146 12.66 19.02 -0.06
N SER A 147 13.11 20.23 0.28
CA SER A 147 13.48 21.27 -0.69
C SER A 147 14.64 20.86 -1.60
N THR A 148 15.66 20.20 -1.05
CA THR A 148 16.82 19.73 -1.82
C THR A 148 16.41 18.66 -2.81
N VAL A 149 15.60 17.69 -2.37
CA VAL A 149 15.14 16.62 -3.27
C VAL A 149 14.21 17.14 -4.35
N ASN A 150 13.33 18.09 -4.04
CA ASN A 150 12.51 18.76 -5.04
C ASN A 150 13.37 19.51 -6.08
N MET A 151 14.46 20.13 -5.64
CA MET A 151 15.39 20.81 -6.56
C MET A 151 16.12 19.82 -7.47
N GLU A 152 16.59 18.68 -6.94
CA GLU A 152 17.22 17.63 -7.74
C GLU A 152 16.22 16.98 -8.71
N LEU A 153 14.96 16.78 -8.30
CA LEU A 153 13.88 16.31 -9.16
C LEU A 153 13.60 17.28 -10.30
N GLU A 154 13.52 18.59 -10.03
CA GLU A 154 13.30 19.59 -11.08
C GLU A 154 14.48 19.66 -12.05
N ARG A 155 15.72 19.54 -11.55
CA ARG A 155 16.93 19.45 -12.40
C ARG A 155 16.90 18.23 -13.32
N ALA A 156 16.41 17.09 -12.81
CA ALA A 156 16.32 15.85 -13.56
C ALA A 156 15.04 15.74 -14.41
N ARG A 157 14.13 16.71 -14.36
CA ARG A 157 12.78 16.61 -14.94
C ARG A 157 12.75 16.25 -16.43
N ASN A 158 13.60 16.89 -17.23
CA ASN A 158 13.69 16.59 -18.67
C ASN A 158 14.19 15.16 -18.89
N LEU A 159 15.20 14.74 -18.13
CA LEU A 159 15.76 13.40 -18.21
C LEU A 159 14.73 12.32 -17.80
N ILE A 160 13.89 12.62 -16.80
CA ILE A 160 12.77 11.76 -16.38
C ILE A 160 11.71 11.67 -17.50
N ALA A 161 11.41 12.78 -18.18
CA ALA A 161 10.46 12.78 -19.30
C ALA A 161 10.98 12.01 -20.52
N GLU A 162 12.28 12.14 -20.83
CA GLU A 162 12.95 11.36 -21.87
C GLU A 162 12.99 9.87 -21.51
N HIS A 163 13.29 9.54 -20.24
CA HIS A 163 13.24 8.17 -19.74
C HIS A 163 11.87 7.53 -19.93
N PHE A 164 10.79 8.25 -19.57
CA PHE A 164 9.42 7.77 -19.73
C PHE A 164 9.02 7.56 -21.20
N SER A 165 9.50 8.45 -22.08
CA SER A 165 9.20 8.38 -23.52
C SER A 165 10.12 7.41 -24.29
N SER A 166 11.17 6.90 -23.65
CA SER A 166 12.13 5.98 -24.27
C SER A 166 11.46 4.65 -24.63
N PRO A 167 11.76 4.07 -25.81
CA PRO A 167 11.31 2.71 -26.14
C PRO A 167 11.92 1.64 -25.23
N SER A 168 13.09 1.93 -24.65
CA SER A 168 13.78 1.08 -23.67
C SER A 168 14.06 1.88 -22.39
N PRO A 169 13.07 2.06 -21.47
CA PRO A 169 13.26 2.86 -20.26
C PRO A 169 14.36 2.31 -19.33
N LEU A 170 14.51 0.99 -19.23
CA LEU A 170 15.55 0.39 -18.40
C LEU A 170 16.97 0.69 -18.93
N GLU A 171 17.22 0.50 -20.22
CA GLU A 171 18.51 0.83 -20.84
C GLU A 171 18.80 2.33 -20.72
N PHE A 172 17.78 3.18 -20.88
CA PHE A 172 17.90 4.61 -20.68
C PHE A 172 18.29 4.94 -19.23
N TYR A 173 17.68 4.27 -18.26
CA TYR A 173 18.03 4.41 -16.84
C TYR A 173 19.49 4.02 -16.59
N GLU A 174 19.92 2.86 -17.08
CA GLU A 174 21.27 2.34 -16.88
C GLU A 174 22.33 3.27 -17.48
N LYS A 175 22.06 3.85 -18.66
CA LYS A 175 22.93 4.83 -19.33
C LYS A 175 23.13 6.11 -18.51
N HIS A 176 22.14 6.51 -17.70
CA HIS A 176 22.17 7.72 -16.87
C HIS A 176 22.13 7.38 -15.37
N SER A 177 22.67 6.21 -15.02
CA SER A 177 22.60 5.67 -13.67
C SER A 177 23.33 6.50 -12.63
N ASP A 178 24.34 7.29 -13.03
CA ASP A 178 25.04 8.25 -12.19
C ASP A 178 24.10 9.33 -11.63
N VAL A 179 23.21 9.86 -12.47
CA VAL A 179 22.20 10.84 -12.08
C VAL A 179 21.05 10.16 -11.34
N PHE A 180 20.48 9.11 -11.94
CA PHE A 180 19.29 8.48 -11.39
C PHE A 180 19.54 7.75 -10.07
N ASN A 181 20.65 7.05 -9.90
CA ASN A 181 20.90 6.36 -8.63
C ASN A 181 21.14 7.34 -7.48
N LYS A 182 21.78 8.49 -7.73
CA LYS A 182 21.95 9.53 -6.72
C LYS A 182 20.60 10.09 -6.25
N LEU A 183 19.65 10.22 -7.18
CA LEU A 183 18.30 10.69 -6.90
C LEU A 183 17.44 9.62 -6.21
N MET A 184 17.43 8.40 -6.75
CA MET A 184 16.52 7.33 -6.36
C MET A 184 17.01 6.55 -5.14
N PHE A 185 18.32 6.43 -4.93
CA PHE A 185 18.89 5.70 -3.80
C PHE A 185 19.79 6.61 -2.96
N PRO A 186 19.21 7.65 -2.32
CA PRO A 186 20.02 8.53 -1.49
C PRO A 186 20.58 7.77 -0.28
N PRO A 187 21.64 8.34 0.37
CA PRO A 187 22.23 7.77 1.57
C PRO A 187 21.20 7.51 2.69
N ALA A 188 21.36 6.44 3.45
CA ALA A 188 20.38 6.05 4.49
C ALA A 188 20.29 7.02 5.67
N ASP A 189 21.29 7.89 5.85
CA ASP A 189 21.32 8.96 6.85
C ASP A 189 20.62 10.24 6.37
N SER A 190 20.21 10.31 5.10
CA SER A 190 19.50 11.47 4.55
C SER A 190 17.98 11.42 4.74
N TYR A 191 17.45 10.33 5.27
CA TYR A 191 16.03 10.16 5.57
C TYR A 191 15.85 9.33 6.85
N SER A 192 14.64 9.36 7.38
CA SER A 192 14.24 8.50 8.49
C SER A 192 12.96 7.75 8.11
N VAL A 193 12.77 6.57 8.69
CA VAL A 193 11.56 5.77 8.48
C VAL A 193 10.84 5.64 9.82
N VAL A 194 9.58 6.05 9.82
CA VAL A 194 8.71 5.99 10.99
C VAL A 194 7.69 4.88 10.77
N GLU A 195 7.69 3.89 11.65
CA GLU A 195 6.62 2.90 11.72
C GLU A 195 5.40 3.52 12.41
N LEU A 196 4.23 3.42 11.78
CA LEU A 196 2.99 3.89 12.37
C LEU A 196 2.47 2.83 13.36
N PRO A 197 2.05 3.22 14.57
CA PRO A 197 1.50 2.30 15.56
C PRO A 197 0.08 1.90 15.15
N ILE A 198 -0.03 0.84 14.35
CA ILE A 198 -1.30 0.34 13.85
C ILE A 198 -1.65 -0.98 14.54
N ILE A 199 -2.83 -1.05 15.14
CA ILE A 199 -3.34 -2.28 15.74
C ILE A 199 -4.05 -3.09 14.63
N PRO A 200 -3.53 -4.25 14.22
CA PRO A 200 -4.18 -5.07 13.21
C PRO A 200 -5.41 -5.77 13.79
N TYR A 201 -6.46 -5.90 12.98
CA TYR A 201 -7.57 -6.80 13.32
C TYR A 201 -7.17 -8.25 13.03
N SER A 202 -7.52 -9.17 13.93
CA SER A 202 -7.33 -10.60 13.71
C SER A 202 -8.13 -11.07 12.48
N PRO A 203 -7.61 -12.01 11.67
CA PRO A 203 -8.33 -12.57 10.52
C PRO A 203 -9.75 -13.06 10.86
N GLU A 204 -9.93 -13.67 12.03
CA GLU A 204 -11.22 -14.18 12.50
C GLU A 204 -12.23 -13.04 12.68
N MET A 205 -11.82 -11.95 13.32
CA MET A 205 -12.65 -10.75 13.50
C MET A 205 -13.02 -10.12 12.16
N VAL A 206 -12.06 -10.01 11.23
CA VAL A 206 -12.30 -9.46 9.89
C VAL A 206 -13.30 -10.32 9.13
N SER A 207 -13.15 -11.65 9.19
CA SER A 207 -14.07 -12.61 8.57
C SER A 207 -15.48 -12.53 9.16
N GLN A 208 -15.60 -12.52 10.49
CA GLN A 208 -16.88 -12.33 11.19
C GLN A 208 -17.56 -11.02 10.79
N LEU A 209 -16.80 -9.91 10.79
CA LEU A 209 -17.29 -8.61 10.36
C LEU A 209 -17.79 -8.66 8.91
N GLY A 210 -17.00 -9.24 8.00
CA GLY A 210 -17.39 -9.40 6.60
C GLY A 210 -18.67 -10.21 6.41
N ASN A 211 -18.90 -11.25 7.22
CA ASN A 211 -20.12 -12.06 7.17
C ASN A 211 -21.35 -11.29 7.68
N VAL A 212 -21.21 -10.54 8.77
CA VAL A 212 -22.28 -9.69 9.30
C VAL A 212 -22.63 -8.58 8.30
N LEU A 213 -21.62 -7.91 7.74
CA LEU A 213 -21.82 -6.77 6.86
C LEU A 213 -22.41 -7.14 5.49
N ARG A 214 -22.24 -8.38 5.02
CA ARG A 214 -22.85 -8.84 3.76
C ARG A 214 -24.25 -9.43 3.92
N ASN A 215 -24.75 -9.59 5.14
CA ASN A 215 -26.05 -10.22 5.37
C ASN A 215 -27.17 -9.16 5.44
N GLU A 216 -27.77 -8.86 4.29
CA GLU A 216 -28.88 -7.90 4.19
C GLU A 216 -30.14 -8.33 4.96
N ARG A 217 -30.35 -9.65 5.13
CA ARG A 217 -31.49 -10.17 5.92
C ARG A 217 -31.33 -9.87 7.41
N GLY A 218 -30.09 -9.65 7.84
CA GLY A 218 -29.70 -9.40 9.21
C GLY A 218 -29.21 -10.66 9.93
N VAL A 219 -28.54 -10.43 11.05
CA VAL A 219 -27.97 -11.47 11.90
C VAL A 219 -28.41 -11.24 13.34
N GLU A 220 -28.75 -12.31 14.05
CA GLU A 220 -28.98 -12.26 15.50
C GLU A 220 -27.67 -11.91 16.22
N ILE A 221 -27.73 -10.98 17.16
CA ILE A 221 -26.55 -10.51 17.92
C ILE A 221 -25.84 -11.67 18.62
N GLU A 222 -26.59 -12.63 19.18
CA GLU A 222 -26.03 -13.79 19.89
C GLU A 222 -25.27 -14.76 18.98
N ARG A 223 -25.50 -14.70 17.66
CA ARG A 223 -24.93 -15.64 16.67
C ARG A 223 -23.91 -15.01 15.73
N CYS A 224 -23.69 -13.70 15.83
CA CYS A 224 -22.87 -12.98 14.85
C CYS A 224 -21.36 -13.09 15.11
N GLY A 225 -20.96 -13.59 16.28
CA GLY A 225 -19.55 -13.75 16.68
C GLY A 225 -18.84 -12.47 17.10
N LEU A 226 -19.47 -11.30 16.92
CA LEU A 226 -18.94 -10.01 17.34
C LEU A 226 -19.34 -9.70 18.79
N SER A 227 -18.46 -9.03 19.54
CA SER A 227 -18.79 -8.60 20.91
C SER A 227 -19.87 -7.51 20.90
N ALA A 228 -20.71 -7.48 21.94
CA ALA A 228 -21.76 -6.48 22.10
C ALA A 228 -21.23 -5.04 22.06
N ASN A 229 -20.06 -4.79 22.67
CA ASN A 229 -19.40 -3.48 22.64
C ASN A 229 -18.98 -3.10 21.22
N PHE A 230 -18.45 -4.03 20.44
CA PHE A 230 -18.06 -3.76 19.06
C PHE A 230 -19.28 -3.48 18.17
N ILE A 231 -20.36 -4.25 18.34
CA ILE A 231 -21.64 -4.01 17.65
C ILE A 231 -22.17 -2.60 17.97
N HIS A 232 -22.16 -2.20 19.24
CA HIS A 232 -22.59 -0.87 19.66
C HIS A 232 -21.77 0.24 18.98
N VAL A 233 -20.45 0.07 18.89
CA VAL A 233 -19.57 0.98 18.14
C VAL A 233 -19.98 1.03 16.65
N LEU A 234 -20.17 -0.12 16.00
CA LEU A 234 -20.57 -0.16 14.58
C LEU A 234 -21.93 0.50 14.32
N VAL A 235 -22.89 0.36 15.24
CA VAL A 235 -24.20 1.06 15.16
C VAL A 235 -24.02 2.56 15.32
N ARG A 236 -23.25 3.01 16.31
CA ARG A 236 -22.94 4.43 16.54
C ARG A 236 -22.25 5.06 15.32
N HIS A 237 -21.39 4.32 14.64
CA HIS A 237 -20.69 4.76 13.42
C HIS A 237 -21.50 4.55 12.13
N LYS A 238 -22.79 4.18 12.23
CA LYS A 238 -23.71 3.99 11.10
C LYS A 238 -23.21 2.96 10.07
N ILE A 239 -22.48 1.96 10.55
CA ILE A 239 -22.08 0.78 9.77
C ILE A 239 -23.15 -0.30 9.86
N LEU A 240 -23.81 -0.40 11.02
CA LEU A 240 -24.95 -1.28 11.26
C LEU A 240 -26.19 -0.49 11.71
N HIS A 241 -27.36 -1.06 11.46
CA HIS A 241 -28.61 -0.79 12.16
C HIS A 241 -28.88 -1.92 13.16
N SER A 242 -29.54 -1.60 14.28
CA SER A 242 -30.01 -2.59 15.26
C SER A 242 -31.50 -2.40 15.52
N ASN A 243 -32.26 -3.50 15.50
CA ASN A 243 -33.67 -3.56 15.86
C ASN A 243 -33.85 -4.48 17.07
N GLY A 244 -33.16 -4.19 18.17
CA GLY A 244 -33.15 -5.05 19.36
C GLY A 244 -32.16 -6.21 19.18
N SER A 245 -32.67 -7.44 19.00
CA SER A 245 -31.84 -8.65 18.90
C SER A 245 -31.20 -8.89 17.53
N VAL A 246 -31.61 -8.14 16.51
CA VAL A 246 -31.14 -8.32 15.12
C VAL A 246 -30.38 -7.08 14.65
N ILE A 247 -29.24 -7.30 14.01
CA ILE A 247 -28.43 -6.27 13.34
C ILE A 247 -28.46 -6.44 11.83
N ARG A 248 -28.40 -5.32 11.10
CA ARG A 248 -28.35 -5.28 9.62
C ARG A 248 -27.30 -4.28 9.15
N PRO A 249 -26.61 -4.51 8.04
CA PRO A 249 -25.72 -3.52 7.46
C PRO A 249 -26.51 -2.29 7.00
N THR A 250 -25.92 -1.11 7.17
CA THR A 250 -26.32 0.07 6.39
C THR A 250 -25.79 -0.09 4.95
N LYS A 251 -26.16 0.80 4.01
CA LYS A 251 -25.55 0.80 2.67
C LYS A 251 -24.02 0.85 2.73
N LYS A 252 -23.48 1.74 3.56
CA LYS A 252 -22.03 1.88 3.79
C LYS A 252 -21.43 0.62 4.41
N GLY A 253 -22.13 0.01 5.37
CA GLY A 253 -21.69 -1.24 5.98
C GLY A 253 -21.64 -2.38 4.95
N TYR A 254 -22.66 -2.49 4.11
CA TYR A 254 -22.73 -3.50 3.08
C TYR A 254 -21.59 -3.36 2.05
N GLU A 255 -21.33 -2.14 1.58
CA GLU A 255 -20.19 -1.85 0.69
C GLU A 255 -18.85 -2.25 1.32
N LEU A 256 -18.63 -1.93 2.60
CA LEU A 256 -17.45 -2.39 3.33
C LEU A 256 -17.38 -3.92 3.45
N GLY A 257 -18.51 -4.59 3.70
CA GLY A 257 -18.59 -6.05 3.73
C GLY A 257 -18.19 -6.69 2.40
N GLN A 258 -18.56 -6.09 1.27
CA GLN A 258 -18.15 -6.56 -0.06
C GLN A 258 -16.63 -6.46 -0.26
N LEU A 259 -16.00 -5.38 0.23
CA LEU A 259 -14.55 -5.19 0.15
C LEU A 259 -13.78 -6.25 0.96
N ILE A 260 -14.25 -6.51 2.18
CA ILE A 260 -13.65 -7.55 3.04
C ILE A 260 -13.67 -8.91 2.33
N ALA A 261 -14.81 -9.30 1.75
CA ALA A 261 -14.94 -10.58 1.06
C ALA A 261 -14.05 -10.71 -0.19
N GLN A 262 -13.82 -9.61 -0.93
CA GLN A 262 -12.93 -9.61 -2.09
C GLN A 262 -11.46 -9.84 -1.72
N SER A 263 -11.08 -9.45 -0.50
CA SER A 263 -9.71 -9.50 0.02
C SER A 263 -9.21 -10.94 0.28
N GLY A 264 -10.11 -11.93 0.31
CA GLY A 264 -9.75 -13.34 0.46
C GLY A 264 -9.49 -13.79 1.90
N TYR A 265 -10.03 -13.06 2.89
CA TYR A 265 -10.15 -13.48 4.29
C TYR A 265 -11.46 -14.26 4.51
#